data_AF-A0A0R1HMC3-F1
#
_entry.id   AF-A0A0R1HMC3-F1
#
_cell.length_a   1.000
_cell.length_b   1.000
_cell.length_c   1.000
_cell.angle_alpha   90.00
_cell.angle_beta   90.00
_cell.angle_gamma   90.00
#
_symmetry.space_group_name_H-M   'P 1'
#
loop_
_entity.id
_entity.type
_entity.pdbx_description
1 polymer ?
#
loop_
_entity_poly.entity_id
_entity_poly.type
_entity_poly.pdbx_seq_one_letter_code
_entity_poly.pdbx_strand_id
1 'polypeptide(L)'
;MRRMIIGLAAMSIGFIAMISQATAKATPAPSQTLISQPTETLQTTEMKLLKKYRINLAYQTAFDSQHQVWVIDKTATPAIATALTKAMAYWNDELGTAVFNAGSAGKATVTVKWTTQKAATDSGLAWWAPKTETLKVNKGTYQHELADITKYMKRHYRADETPTLSKKAAYAQITDSAAQQARTVEYARILTHELGHILGLGHSTNRSDLMYPGLGFGDLYDLDKVSADTIWQTPLTETDGARGQLAYRFEKLK
;
A
#
# COMPACT_ATOMS: atom_id res chain seq x y z
N MET A 1 -52.89 -55.99 14.40
CA MET A 1 -52.21 -55.40 13.22
C MET A 1 -51.13 -54.44 13.70
N ARG A 2 -49.95 -54.49 13.04
CA ARG A 2 -48.79 -53.57 13.12
C ARG A 2 -48.15 -53.31 14.49
N ARG A 3 -47.06 -54.06 14.71
CA ARG A 3 -45.90 -53.67 15.53
C ARG A 3 -45.33 -52.35 14.98
N MET A 4 -44.99 -51.40 15.85
CA MET A 4 -44.06 -50.32 15.52
C MET A 4 -42.95 -50.27 16.56
N ILE A 5 -41.75 -50.20 16.02
CA ILE A 5 -40.44 -50.40 16.63
C ILE A 5 -40.05 -49.13 17.37
N ILE A 6 -39.60 -49.30 18.62
CA ILE A 6 -38.91 -48.27 19.40
C ILE A 6 -37.52 -48.10 18.77
N GLY A 7 -37.34 -47.03 18.00
CA GLY A 7 -36.04 -46.60 17.51
C GLY A 7 -35.35 -45.75 18.58
N LEU A 8 -34.36 -46.32 19.26
CA LEU A 8 -33.46 -45.59 20.15
C LEU A 8 -32.55 -44.70 19.29
N ALA A 9 -32.77 -43.38 19.32
CA ALA A 9 -31.86 -42.42 18.71
C ALA A 9 -30.60 -42.30 19.57
N ALA A 10 -29.50 -42.91 19.12
CA ALA A 10 -28.19 -42.69 19.71
C ALA A 10 -27.75 -41.25 19.41
N MET A 11 -27.88 -40.36 20.40
CA MET A 11 -27.22 -39.05 20.39
C MET A 11 -25.71 -39.26 20.40
N SER A 12 -25.11 -39.18 19.22
CA SER A 12 -23.67 -39.05 19.06
C SER A 12 -23.30 -37.63 19.49
N ILE A 13 -22.70 -37.52 20.68
CA ILE A 13 -22.05 -36.29 21.14
C ILE A 13 -20.80 -36.12 20.27
N GLY A 14 -20.96 -35.42 19.15
CA GLY A 14 -19.86 -34.98 18.33
C GLY A 14 -19.03 -33.99 19.13
N PHE A 15 -17.84 -34.40 19.55
CA PHE A 15 -16.79 -33.48 19.97
C PHE A 15 -16.49 -32.54 18.80
N ILE A 16 -17.03 -31.32 18.85
CA ILE A 16 -16.55 -30.22 18.03
C ILE A 16 -15.18 -29.87 18.60
N ALA A 17 -14.13 -30.41 17.98
CA ALA A 17 -12.80 -29.87 18.17
C ALA A 17 -12.84 -28.41 17.69
N MET A 18 -12.88 -27.48 18.65
CA MET A 18 -12.57 -26.08 18.42
C MET A 18 -11.13 -26.03 17.91
N ILE A 19 -10.96 -26.09 16.57
CA ILE A 19 -9.70 -25.72 15.94
C ILE A 19 -9.57 -24.22 16.21
N SER A 20 -8.84 -23.88 17.27
CA SER A 20 -8.28 -22.55 17.46
C SER A 20 -7.46 -22.24 16.21
N GLN A 21 -8.06 -21.53 15.26
CA GLN A 21 -7.29 -20.89 14.20
C GLN A 21 -6.34 -19.94 14.90
N ALA A 22 -5.07 -20.33 15.00
CA ALA A 22 -4.03 -19.45 15.50
C ALA A 22 -4.10 -18.16 14.66
N THR A 23 -4.54 -17.06 15.25
CA THR A 23 -4.52 -15.76 14.61
C THR A 23 -3.09 -15.50 14.18
N ALA A 24 -2.84 -15.41 12.87
CA ALA A 24 -1.50 -15.15 12.35
C ALA A 24 -0.92 -13.94 13.07
N LYS A 25 0.30 -14.08 13.62
CA LYS A 25 0.91 -13.01 14.40
C LYS A 25 1.09 -11.77 13.53
N ALA A 26 0.65 -10.62 14.05
CA ALA A 26 0.86 -9.29 13.49
C ALA A 26 2.34 -9.08 13.12
N THR A 27 2.58 -8.37 12.01
CA THR A 27 3.95 -8.04 11.58
C THR A 27 4.50 -7.00 12.56
N PRO A 28 5.61 -7.27 13.27
CA PRO A 28 6.10 -6.37 14.30
C PRO A 28 6.87 -5.20 13.67
N ALA A 29 6.92 -4.06 14.38
CA ALA A 29 7.85 -2.98 14.09
C ALA A 29 9.27 -3.32 14.63
N PRO A 30 10.35 -3.10 13.87
CA PRO A 30 11.70 -3.03 14.42
C PRO A 30 11.82 -1.90 15.44
N SER A 31 12.58 -2.10 16.52
CA SER A 31 12.87 -1.00 17.45
C SER A 31 14.04 -0.14 16.94
N GLN A 32 14.07 1.13 17.33
CA GLN A 32 15.18 2.02 16.99
C GLN A 32 16.53 1.53 17.53
N THR A 33 16.53 0.89 18.71
CA THR A 33 17.72 0.25 19.28
C THR A 33 18.25 -0.89 18.42
N LEU A 34 17.38 -1.63 17.73
CA LEU A 34 17.77 -2.67 16.78
C LEU A 34 18.33 -2.04 15.49
N ILE A 35 17.64 -1.05 14.93
CA ILE A 35 18.05 -0.38 13.68
C ILE A 35 19.44 0.26 13.83
N SER A 36 19.74 0.76 15.03
CA SER A 36 21.01 1.42 15.37
C SER A 36 22.12 0.45 15.77
N GLN A 37 21.91 -0.87 15.72
CA GLN A 37 22.96 -1.85 16.05
C GLN A 37 24.18 -1.72 15.11
N PRO A 38 25.38 -2.12 15.59
CA PRO A 38 26.55 -2.25 14.74
C PRO A 38 26.31 -3.16 13.55
N THR A 39 26.96 -2.85 12.42
CA THR A 39 26.87 -3.62 11.17
C THR A 39 27.10 -5.12 11.36
N GLU A 40 28.13 -5.50 12.11
CA GLU A 40 28.48 -6.90 12.38
C GLU A 40 27.34 -7.65 13.10
N THR A 41 26.67 -6.98 14.04
CA THR A 41 25.50 -7.53 14.74
C THR A 41 24.30 -7.72 13.82
N LEU A 42 24.06 -6.77 12.90
CA LEU A 42 22.99 -6.91 11.92
C LEU A 42 23.26 -8.03 10.92
N GLN A 43 24.50 -8.15 10.42
CA GLN A 43 24.90 -9.20 9.47
C GLN A 43 24.76 -10.61 10.08
N THR A 44 25.21 -10.79 11.33
CA THR A 44 25.12 -12.10 12.03
C THR A 44 23.68 -12.55 12.29
N THR A 45 22.72 -11.62 12.32
CA THR A 45 21.30 -11.90 12.58
C THR A 45 20.39 -11.66 11.38
N GLU A 46 20.95 -11.30 10.22
CA GLU A 46 20.25 -10.81 9.04
C GLU A 46 19.06 -11.69 8.66
N MET A 47 19.28 -12.97 8.37
CA MET A 47 18.22 -13.89 7.94
C MET A 47 17.05 -13.98 8.93
N LYS A 48 17.34 -13.89 10.24
CA LYS A 48 16.31 -13.91 11.29
C LYS A 48 15.51 -12.60 11.26
N LEU A 49 16.19 -11.47 11.10
CA LEU A 49 15.57 -10.15 11.04
C LEU A 49 14.75 -9.97 9.77
N LEU A 50 15.29 -10.31 8.59
CA LEU A 50 14.58 -10.25 7.31
C LEU A 50 13.28 -11.06 7.36
N LYS A 51 13.33 -12.29 7.89
CA LYS A 51 12.12 -13.13 8.05
C LYS A 51 11.13 -12.52 9.05
N LYS A 52 11.60 -12.07 10.22
CA LYS A 52 10.75 -11.53 11.30
C LYS A 52 10.00 -10.27 10.85
N TYR A 53 10.68 -9.39 10.12
CA TYR A 53 10.15 -8.09 9.67
C TYR A 53 9.62 -8.12 8.24
N ARG A 54 9.55 -9.32 7.62
CA ARG A 54 9.05 -9.54 6.27
C ARG A 54 9.73 -8.61 5.26
N ILE A 55 11.06 -8.59 5.29
CA ILE A 55 11.92 -7.87 4.34
C ILE A 55 12.49 -8.91 3.38
N ASN A 56 12.39 -8.64 2.08
CA ASN A 56 12.92 -9.45 1.00
C ASN A 56 13.86 -8.59 0.14
N LEU A 57 15.17 -8.77 0.37
CA LEU A 57 16.20 -8.00 -0.35
C LEU A 57 16.23 -8.30 -1.86
N ALA A 58 15.58 -9.37 -2.33
CA ALA A 58 15.44 -9.64 -3.76
C ALA A 58 14.55 -8.63 -4.50
N TYR A 59 13.80 -7.77 -3.78
CA TYR A 59 13.08 -6.66 -4.40
C TYR A 59 13.93 -5.38 -4.55
N GLN A 60 15.02 -5.26 -3.80
CA GLN A 60 15.96 -4.13 -3.83
C GLN A 60 16.89 -4.23 -5.05
N THR A 61 16.30 -4.01 -6.22
CA THR A 61 16.99 -4.15 -7.52
C THR A 61 17.33 -2.81 -8.16
N ALA A 62 16.80 -1.71 -7.63
CA ALA A 62 16.86 -0.39 -8.26
C ALA A 62 17.72 0.63 -7.50
N PHE A 63 18.52 0.20 -6.54
CA PHE A 63 19.50 1.06 -5.90
C PHE A 63 20.72 1.22 -6.81
N ASP A 64 21.20 2.44 -6.97
CA ASP A 64 22.49 2.70 -7.60
C ASP A 64 23.67 2.44 -6.64
N SER A 65 24.89 2.65 -7.10
CA SER A 65 26.11 2.50 -6.30
C SER A 65 26.21 3.47 -5.10
N GLN A 66 25.32 4.46 -5.01
CA GLN A 66 25.25 5.44 -3.91
C GLN A 66 24.06 5.14 -2.99
N HIS A 67 23.43 3.97 -3.14
CA HIS A 67 22.22 3.57 -2.41
C HIS A 67 21.07 4.57 -2.60
N GLN A 68 20.95 5.11 -3.82
CA GLN A 68 19.88 6.02 -4.24
C GLN A 68 19.00 5.33 -5.29
N VAL A 69 17.73 5.73 -5.34
CA VAL A 69 16.75 5.31 -6.33
C VAL A 69 16.35 6.53 -7.16
N TRP A 70 16.50 6.43 -8.48
CA TRP A 70 16.18 7.52 -9.42
C TRP A 70 14.94 7.16 -10.24
N VAL A 71 13.81 7.79 -9.90
CA VAL A 71 12.48 7.47 -10.45
C VAL A 71 12.15 8.36 -11.63
N ILE A 72 11.99 7.79 -12.82
CA ILE A 72 11.49 8.51 -14.01
C ILE A 72 10.01 8.17 -14.27
N ASP A 73 9.17 9.20 -14.36
CA ASP A 73 7.78 9.08 -14.78
C ASP A 73 7.66 9.10 -16.31
N LYS A 74 7.24 7.98 -16.91
CA LYS A 74 6.92 7.87 -18.35
C LYS A 74 5.43 7.74 -18.62
N THR A 75 4.57 8.02 -17.64
CA THR A 75 3.11 8.03 -17.81
C THR A 75 2.60 9.32 -18.47
N ALA A 76 3.40 10.40 -18.44
CA ALA A 76 3.08 11.73 -18.95
C ALA A 76 1.75 12.28 -18.40
N THR A 77 1.45 12.00 -17.13
CA THR A 77 0.18 12.35 -16.49
C THR A 77 0.42 13.18 -15.24
N PRO A 78 -0.02 14.46 -15.18
CA PRO A 78 0.29 15.36 -14.05
C PRO A 78 -0.13 14.82 -12.68
N ALA A 79 -1.24 14.10 -12.61
CA ALA A 79 -1.69 13.45 -11.38
C ALA A 79 -0.71 12.35 -10.92
N ILE A 80 -0.21 11.51 -11.83
CA ILE A 80 0.80 10.50 -11.48
C ILE A 80 2.12 11.17 -11.06
N ALA A 81 2.55 12.23 -11.74
CA ALA A 81 3.74 12.99 -11.35
C ALA A 81 3.62 13.58 -9.93
N THR A 82 2.45 14.14 -9.60
CA THR A 82 2.15 14.67 -8.25
C THR A 82 2.14 13.55 -7.22
N ALA A 83 1.48 12.43 -7.53
CA ALA A 83 1.40 11.27 -6.67
C ALA A 83 2.78 10.64 -6.38
N LEU A 84 3.64 10.52 -7.40
CA LEU A 84 5.01 10.06 -7.25
C LEU A 84 5.84 11.00 -6.38
N THR A 85 5.71 12.31 -6.59
CA THR A 85 6.44 13.31 -5.79
C THR A 85 6.10 13.15 -4.30
N LYS A 86 4.81 12.98 -3.97
CA LYS A 86 4.36 12.73 -2.60
C LYS A 86 4.86 11.39 -2.06
N ALA A 87 4.75 10.32 -2.85
CA ALA A 87 5.19 9.00 -2.44
C ALA A 87 6.69 8.94 -2.12
N MET A 88 7.53 9.59 -2.94
CA MET A 88 8.97 9.72 -2.67
C MET A 88 9.24 10.54 -1.42
N ALA A 89 8.52 11.66 -1.23
CA ALA A 89 8.66 12.51 -0.05
C ALA A 89 8.31 11.74 1.24
N TYR A 90 7.20 11.01 1.28
CA TYR A 90 6.80 10.24 2.47
C TYR A 90 7.88 9.25 2.91
N TRP A 91 8.50 8.53 1.96
CA TRP A 91 9.59 7.62 2.30
C TRP A 91 10.88 8.35 2.68
N ASN A 92 11.26 9.42 1.98
CA ASN A 92 12.47 10.16 2.29
C ASN A 92 12.41 10.79 3.69
N ASP A 93 11.25 11.33 4.07
CA ASP A 93 10.99 11.88 5.40
C ASP A 93 11.14 10.78 6.46
N GLU A 94 10.53 9.61 6.23
CA GLU A 94 10.58 8.48 7.15
C GLU A 94 11.97 7.85 7.26
N LEU A 95 12.75 7.85 6.17
CA LEU A 95 14.13 7.35 6.16
C LEU A 95 15.12 8.39 6.70
N GLY A 96 14.71 9.64 6.89
CA GLY A 96 15.54 10.76 7.32
C GLY A 96 16.63 11.16 6.31
N THR A 97 16.53 10.70 5.06
CA THR A 97 17.47 11.01 3.98
C THR A 97 16.80 10.88 2.63
N ALA A 98 17.26 11.66 1.65
CA ALA A 98 16.87 11.45 0.27
C ALA A 98 17.38 10.08 -0.20
N VAL A 99 16.45 9.16 -0.44
CA VAL A 99 16.70 7.83 -1.04
C VAL A 99 16.04 7.77 -2.41
N PHE A 100 14.79 8.21 -2.49
CA PHE A 100 14.04 8.31 -3.73
C PHE A 100 14.18 9.71 -4.31
N ASN A 101 14.64 9.80 -5.55
CA ASN A 101 14.91 11.05 -6.24
C ASN A 101 14.22 11.06 -7.60
N ALA A 102 13.87 12.26 -8.06
CA ALA A 102 13.41 12.44 -9.44
C ALA A 102 14.55 12.11 -10.42
N GLY A 103 14.29 11.14 -11.30
CA GLY A 103 15.22 10.69 -12.33
C GLY A 103 15.04 11.40 -13.66
N SER A 104 15.97 11.15 -14.58
CA SER A 104 15.93 11.60 -15.97
C SER A 104 16.28 10.45 -16.91
N ALA A 105 16.14 10.64 -18.23
CA ALA A 105 16.44 9.59 -19.20
C ALA A 105 17.90 9.07 -19.11
N GLY A 106 18.85 9.91 -18.68
CA GLY A 106 20.25 9.54 -18.48
C GLY A 106 20.60 9.17 -17.03
N LYS A 107 19.64 9.28 -16.09
CA LYS A 107 19.84 8.99 -14.66
C LYS A 107 18.53 8.50 -14.05
N ALA A 108 18.17 7.25 -14.34
CA ALA A 108 17.01 6.58 -13.77
C ALA A 108 17.36 5.13 -13.45
N THR A 109 16.97 4.67 -12.27
CA THR A 109 17.02 3.27 -11.84
C THR A 109 15.63 2.66 -11.72
N VAL A 110 14.56 3.47 -11.75
CA VAL A 110 13.17 3.01 -11.76
C VAL A 110 12.42 3.72 -12.86
N THR A 111 11.73 2.96 -13.72
CA THR A 111 10.78 3.52 -14.69
C THR A 111 9.35 3.30 -14.23
N VAL A 112 8.59 4.39 -14.08
CA VAL A 112 7.13 4.34 -13.88
C VAL A 112 6.45 4.44 -15.24
N LYS A 113 5.60 3.47 -15.59
CA LYS A 113 4.93 3.48 -16.90
C LYS A 113 3.57 2.79 -16.89
N TRP A 114 2.77 3.13 -17.89
CA TRP A 114 1.53 2.44 -18.18
C TRP A 114 1.74 0.98 -18.53
N THR A 115 0.78 0.16 -18.15
CA THR A 115 0.62 -1.21 -18.61
C THR A 115 -0.84 -1.52 -18.87
N THR A 116 -1.08 -2.43 -19.80
CA THR A 116 -2.38 -3.07 -20.03
C THR A 116 -2.41 -4.50 -19.50
N GLN A 117 -1.31 -4.98 -18.93
CA GLN A 117 -1.23 -6.30 -18.33
C GLN A 117 -2.13 -6.34 -17.10
N LYS A 118 -2.79 -7.49 -16.88
CA LYS A 118 -3.44 -7.78 -15.61
C LYS A 118 -2.35 -8.06 -14.57
N ALA A 119 -2.44 -7.45 -13.39
CA ALA A 119 -1.55 -7.78 -12.28
C ALA A 119 -1.68 -9.28 -11.95
N ALA A 120 -0.57 -9.92 -11.59
CA ALA A 120 -0.58 -11.31 -11.14
C ALA A 120 -1.15 -11.47 -9.71
N THR A 121 -1.36 -10.34 -9.01
CA THR A 121 -1.85 -10.24 -7.62
C THR A 121 -2.98 -9.21 -7.53
N ASP A 122 -3.79 -9.34 -6.47
CA ASP A 122 -5.15 -8.80 -6.35
C ASP A 122 -5.27 -7.26 -6.30
N SER A 123 -4.19 -6.49 -6.16
CA SER A 123 -4.25 -5.03 -6.03
C SER A 123 -4.43 -4.26 -7.35
N GLY A 124 -4.16 -4.87 -8.51
CA GLY A 124 -4.64 -4.47 -9.85
C GLY A 124 -4.30 -3.06 -10.42
N LEU A 125 -3.93 -2.10 -9.57
CA LEU A 125 -3.82 -0.66 -9.85
C LEU A 125 -2.39 -0.27 -10.21
N ALA A 126 -1.42 -0.70 -9.41
CA ALA A 126 -0.01 -0.62 -9.71
C ALA A 126 0.75 -1.81 -9.08
N TRP A 127 1.96 -2.08 -9.57
CA TRP A 127 2.86 -3.05 -8.93
C TRP A 127 4.34 -2.84 -9.29
N TRP A 128 5.22 -3.12 -8.34
CA TRP A 128 6.67 -3.20 -8.54
C TRP A 128 7.09 -4.48 -9.28
N ALA A 129 7.85 -4.32 -10.35
CA ALA A 129 8.42 -5.41 -11.13
C ALA A 129 9.96 -5.39 -11.06
N PRO A 130 10.57 -6.04 -10.04
CA PRO A 130 11.99 -5.89 -9.71
C PRO A 130 12.93 -6.29 -10.85
N LYS A 131 12.64 -7.40 -11.54
CA LYS A 131 13.46 -7.89 -12.66
C LYS A 131 13.62 -6.90 -13.82
N THR A 132 12.67 -5.97 -13.95
CA THR A 132 12.64 -4.97 -15.03
C THR A 132 12.74 -3.55 -14.50
N GLU A 133 12.98 -3.41 -13.20
CA GLU A 133 13.09 -2.13 -12.51
C GLU A 133 11.96 -1.15 -12.86
N THR A 134 10.74 -1.69 -12.93
CA THR A 134 9.58 -0.96 -13.44
C THR A 134 8.48 -0.94 -12.40
N LEU A 135 7.98 0.25 -12.08
CA LEU A 135 6.69 0.42 -11.42
C LEU A 135 5.62 0.51 -12.52
N LYS A 136 4.77 -0.51 -12.58
CA LYS A 136 3.73 -0.60 -13.60
C LYS A 136 2.44 -0.02 -13.05
N VAL A 137 1.82 0.91 -13.78
CA VAL A 137 0.50 1.47 -13.44
C VAL A 137 -0.53 0.98 -14.46
N ASN A 138 -1.62 0.40 -14.00
CA ASN A 138 -2.66 -0.14 -14.86
C ASN A 138 -3.45 1.00 -15.53
N LYS A 139 -3.31 1.10 -16.85
CA LYS A 139 -3.93 2.17 -17.63
C LYS A 139 -5.45 2.08 -17.62
N GLY A 140 -6.01 0.87 -17.73
CA GLY A 140 -7.45 0.68 -17.76
C GLY A 140 -8.08 1.09 -16.43
N THR A 141 -7.52 0.61 -15.32
CA THR A 141 -8.06 0.95 -14.00
C THR A 141 -7.96 2.44 -13.72
N TYR A 142 -6.80 3.08 -13.98
CA TYR A 142 -6.63 4.53 -13.83
C TYR A 142 -7.67 5.37 -14.59
N GLN A 143 -8.05 4.93 -15.80
CA GLN A 143 -9.05 5.60 -16.62
C GLN A 143 -10.46 5.46 -16.05
N HIS A 144 -10.81 4.30 -15.50
CA HIS A 144 -12.14 4.04 -14.93
C HIS A 144 -12.32 4.62 -13.52
N GLU A 145 -11.26 4.64 -12.73
CA GLU A 145 -11.28 4.99 -11.30
C GLU A 145 -11.81 6.40 -11.02
N LEU A 146 -11.58 7.38 -11.91
CA LEU A 146 -12.17 8.72 -11.73
C LEU A 146 -13.70 8.68 -11.70
N ALA A 147 -14.32 7.85 -12.54
CA ALA A 147 -15.77 7.70 -12.57
C ALA A 147 -16.29 7.00 -11.30
N ASP A 148 -15.56 5.99 -10.82
CA ASP A 148 -15.89 5.28 -9.60
C ASP A 148 -15.76 6.18 -8.36
N ILE A 149 -14.64 6.88 -8.20
CA ILE A 149 -14.44 7.87 -7.14
C ILE A 149 -15.54 8.92 -7.17
N THR A 150 -15.81 9.53 -8.32
CA THR A 150 -16.87 10.54 -8.46
C THR A 150 -18.23 10.00 -8.00
N LYS A 151 -18.55 8.76 -8.37
CA LYS A 151 -19.79 8.07 -7.98
C LYS A 151 -19.83 7.79 -6.48
N TYR A 152 -18.74 7.32 -5.87
CA TYR A 152 -18.69 7.02 -4.44
C TYR A 152 -18.68 8.28 -3.59
N MET A 153 -17.95 9.33 -3.97
CA MET A 153 -18.02 10.66 -3.35
C MET A 153 -19.44 11.21 -3.35
N LYS A 154 -20.14 11.16 -4.50
CA LYS A 154 -21.54 11.60 -4.59
C LYS A 154 -22.47 10.81 -3.66
N ARG A 155 -22.22 9.51 -3.49
CA ARG A 155 -23.01 8.65 -2.60
C ARG A 155 -22.73 8.98 -1.13
N HIS A 156 -21.46 9.08 -0.75
CA HIS A 156 -21.03 9.42 0.60
C HIS A 156 -21.53 10.81 1.00
N TYR A 157 -21.23 11.84 0.20
CA TYR A 157 -21.63 13.22 0.47
C TYR A 157 -23.13 13.38 0.71
N ARG A 158 -23.96 12.67 -0.08
CA ARG A 158 -25.41 12.67 0.12
C ARG A 158 -25.83 11.91 1.37
N ALA A 159 -25.23 10.77 1.66
CA ALA A 159 -25.67 9.89 2.73
C ALA A 159 -25.22 10.40 4.11
N ASP A 160 -23.98 10.85 4.20
CA ASP A 160 -23.26 10.99 5.46
C ASP A 160 -22.99 12.48 5.81
N GLU A 161 -22.75 13.33 4.80
CA GLU A 161 -22.41 14.75 5.02
C GLU A 161 -23.63 15.68 4.88
N THR A 162 -24.55 15.38 3.96
CA THR A 162 -25.71 16.25 3.62
C THR A 162 -27.04 15.49 3.45
N PRO A 163 -27.51 14.74 4.45
CA PRO A 163 -28.68 13.86 4.31
C PRO A 163 -30.00 14.57 3.98
N THR A 164 -30.08 15.89 4.22
CA THR A 164 -31.28 16.70 3.98
C THR A 164 -31.31 17.33 2.58
N LEU A 165 -30.20 17.33 1.84
CA LEU A 165 -30.16 17.90 0.49
C LEU A 165 -30.84 16.98 -0.53
N SER A 166 -31.47 17.59 -1.54
CA SER A 166 -31.91 16.84 -2.71
C SER A 166 -30.71 16.19 -3.41
N LYS A 167 -30.91 15.03 -4.04
CA LYS A 167 -29.85 14.32 -4.80
C LYS A 167 -29.16 15.24 -5.82
N LYS A 168 -29.93 16.08 -6.52
CA LYS A 168 -29.40 17.03 -7.51
C LYS A 168 -28.48 18.07 -6.86
N ALA A 169 -28.90 18.64 -5.73
CA ALA A 169 -28.12 19.65 -5.02
C ALA A 169 -26.83 19.06 -4.41
N ALA A 170 -26.92 17.90 -3.75
CA ALA A 170 -25.75 17.21 -3.19
C ALA A 170 -24.74 16.83 -4.27
N TYR A 171 -25.21 16.29 -5.40
CA TYR A 171 -24.30 15.85 -6.47
C TYR A 171 -23.61 17.00 -7.19
N ALA A 172 -24.20 18.21 -7.16
CA ALA A 172 -23.59 19.41 -7.73
C ALA A 172 -22.38 19.92 -6.91
N GLN A 173 -22.25 19.50 -5.63
CA GLN A 173 -21.10 19.86 -4.80
C GLN A 173 -19.84 19.04 -5.14
N ILE A 174 -20.01 17.83 -5.70
CA ILE A 174 -18.88 16.99 -6.12
C ILE A 174 -18.42 17.42 -7.51
N THR A 175 -17.36 18.23 -7.53
CA THR A 175 -16.71 18.71 -8.75
C THR A 175 -15.72 17.69 -9.30
N ASP A 176 -15.41 17.81 -10.60
CA ASP A 176 -14.35 17.00 -11.22
C ASP A 176 -12.98 17.26 -10.57
N SER A 177 -12.75 18.47 -10.03
CA SER A 177 -11.51 18.82 -9.32
C SER A 177 -11.36 18.03 -8.03
N ALA A 178 -12.43 17.92 -7.22
CA ALA A 178 -12.40 17.16 -5.98
C ALA A 178 -12.15 15.65 -6.25
N ALA A 179 -12.85 15.08 -7.24
CA ALA A 179 -12.64 13.69 -7.63
C ALA A 179 -11.23 13.43 -8.22
N GLN A 180 -10.68 14.40 -8.96
CA GLN A 180 -9.29 14.33 -9.45
C GLN A 180 -8.28 14.38 -8.29
N GLN A 181 -8.50 15.23 -7.28
CA GLN A 181 -7.66 15.29 -6.08
C GLN A 181 -7.71 13.96 -5.33
N ALA A 182 -8.90 13.42 -5.06
CA ALA A 182 -9.07 12.10 -4.44
C ALA A 182 -8.31 10.99 -5.19
N ARG A 183 -8.44 10.93 -6.52
CA ARG A 183 -7.68 9.95 -7.34
C ARG A 183 -6.17 10.17 -7.22
N THR A 184 -5.71 11.42 -7.22
CA THR A 184 -4.28 11.73 -7.11
C THR A 184 -3.73 11.28 -5.76
N VAL A 185 -4.49 11.47 -4.68
CA VAL A 185 -4.14 10.96 -3.35
C VAL A 185 -4.13 9.43 -3.33
N GLU A 186 -5.12 8.76 -3.94
CA GLU A 186 -5.15 7.30 -4.06
C GLU A 186 -3.86 6.75 -4.67
N TYR A 187 -3.47 7.29 -5.82
CA TYR A 187 -2.20 6.91 -6.43
C TYR A 187 -1.00 7.30 -5.59
N ALA A 188 -1.02 8.40 -4.85
CA ALA A 188 0.09 8.73 -3.96
C ALA A 188 0.28 7.63 -2.92
N ARG A 189 -0.80 7.13 -2.32
CA ARG A 189 -0.77 6.06 -1.32
C ARG A 189 -0.37 4.71 -1.93
N ILE A 190 -0.94 4.35 -3.09
CA ILE A 190 -0.57 3.14 -3.82
C ILE A 190 0.90 3.17 -4.24
N LEU A 191 1.36 4.27 -4.81
CA LEU A 191 2.76 4.39 -5.22
C LEU A 191 3.69 4.37 -4.01
N THR A 192 3.27 4.92 -2.86
CA THR A 192 4.02 4.79 -1.60
C THR A 192 4.15 3.31 -1.19
N HIS A 193 3.10 2.52 -1.29
CA HIS A 193 3.16 1.07 -1.08
C HIS A 193 4.19 0.41 -2.02
N GLU A 194 4.12 0.72 -3.32
CA GLU A 194 5.03 0.15 -4.33
C GLU A 194 6.49 0.56 -4.10
N LEU A 195 6.75 1.81 -3.71
CA LEU A 195 8.10 2.24 -3.32
C LEU A 195 8.60 1.48 -2.08
N GLY A 196 7.72 1.09 -1.15
CA GLY A 196 8.05 0.21 -0.04
C GLY A 196 8.58 -1.15 -0.52
N HIS A 197 8.03 -1.71 -1.59
CA HIS A 197 8.59 -2.92 -2.21
C HIS A 197 9.99 -2.69 -2.78
N ILE A 198 10.28 -1.51 -3.35
CA ILE A 198 11.64 -1.16 -3.82
C ILE A 198 12.64 -1.15 -2.66
N LEU A 199 12.23 -0.67 -1.48
CA LEU A 199 13.03 -0.77 -0.25
C LEU A 199 13.21 -2.20 0.23
N GLY A 200 12.55 -3.20 -0.36
CA GLY A 200 12.62 -4.60 0.07
C GLY A 200 11.49 -5.01 1.00
N LEU A 201 10.49 -4.16 1.27
CA LEU A 201 9.39 -4.55 2.16
C LEU A 201 8.49 -5.58 1.49
N GLY A 202 8.20 -6.69 2.17
CA GLY A 202 7.07 -7.53 1.84
C GLY A 202 5.77 -6.99 2.43
N HIS A 203 4.64 -7.59 2.08
CA HIS A 203 3.35 -7.23 2.65
C HIS A 203 3.34 -7.39 4.19
N SER A 204 2.75 -6.42 4.89
CA SER A 204 2.41 -6.53 6.31
C SER A 204 1.20 -7.45 6.50
N THR A 205 1.08 -8.04 7.69
CA THR A 205 -0.12 -8.76 8.14
C THR A 205 -1.06 -7.86 8.95
N ASN A 206 -0.67 -6.62 9.28
CA ASN A 206 -1.50 -5.67 10.00
C ASN A 206 -2.34 -4.87 9.02
N ARG A 207 -3.66 -4.86 9.17
CA ARG A 207 -4.59 -4.18 8.24
C ARG A 207 -4.47 -2.65 8.22
N SER A 208 -3.92 -2.08 9.27
CA SER A 208 -3.69 -0.63 9.39
C SER A 208 -2.41 -0.15 8.71
N ASP A 209 -1.48 -1.07 8.41
CA ASP A 209 -0.23 -0.71 7.75
C ASP A 209 -0.49 -0.44 6.27
N LEU A 210 0.20 0.55 5.71
CA LEU A 210 0.14 0.80 4.28
C LEU A 210 0.64 -0.41 3.50
N MET A 211 1.63 -1.14 4.02
CA MET A 211 2.13 -2.35 3.36
C MET A 211 1.17 -3.55 3.47
N TYR A 212 -0.04 -3.41 3.99
CA TYR A 212 -1.07 -4.45 3.91
C TYR A 212 -1.58 -4.62 2.46
N PRO A 213 -1.77 -5.85 1.95
CA PRO A 213 -2.13 -6.06 0.54
C PRO A 213 -3.56 -5.63 0.18
N GLY A 214 -4.45 -5.50 1.17
CA GLY A 214 -5.82 -5.04 0.98
C GLY A 214 -5.96 -3.56 1.29
N LEU A 215 -5.51 -2.70 0.38
CA LEU A 215 -5.66 -1.25 0.53
C LEU A 215 -7.13 -0.84 0.37
N GLY A 216 -7.61 0.01 1.27
CA GLY A 216 -8.92 0.64 1.18
C GLY A 216 -8.87 2.05 1.75
N PHE A 217 -9.25 3.04 0.94
CA PHE A 217 -9.13 4.46 1.28
C PHE A 217 -10.50 5.13 1.35
N GLY A 218 -11.29 4.78 2.38
CA GLY A 218 -12.66 5.28 2.53
C GLY A 218 -12.76 6.80 2.72
N ASP A 219 -11.70 7.43 3.23
CA ASP A 219 -11.57 8.87 3.40
C ASP A 219 -11.52 9.65 2.07
N LEU A 220 -11.21 8.99 0.94
CA LEU A 220 -11.21 9.61 -0.38
C LEU A 220 -12.62 9.89 -0.92
N TYR A 221 -13.66 9.37 -0.25
CA TYR A 221 -15.04 9.61 -0.64
C TYR A 221 -15.69 10.77 0.13
N ASP A 222 -14.99 11.30 1.13
CA ASP A 222 -15.45 12.38 2.00
C ASP A 222 -14.97 13.72 1.45
N LEU A 223 -15.90 14.61 1.08
CA LEU A 223 -15.56 15.86 0.38
C LEU A 223 -14.72 16.79 1.25
N ASP A 224 -15.10 16.91 2.53
CA ASP A 224 -14.40 17.78 3.48
C ASP A 224 -12.97 17.29 3.72
N LYS A 225 -12.78 15.97 3.87
CA LYS A 225 -11.42 15.39 4.00
C LYS A 225 -10.60 15.58 2.75
N VAL A 226 -11.15 15.29 1.56
CA VAL A 226 -10.44 15.45 0.29
C VAL A 226 -10.02 16.89 0.08
N SER A 227 -10.83 17.85 0.53
CA SER A 227 -10.56 19.28 0.39
C SER A 227 -9.55 19.81 1.42
N ALA A 228 -9.29 19.07 2.50
CA ALA A 228 -8.34 19.45 3.54
C ALA A 228 -6.90 19.04 3.17
N ASP A 229 -5.93 19.88 3.52
CA ASP A 229 -4.49 19.58 3.31
C ASP A 229 -4.05 18.30 4.04
N THR A 230 -4.75 17.92 5.11
CA THR A 230 -4.48 16.71 5.89
C THR A 230 -4.62 15.43 5.08
N ILE A 231 -5.34 15.43 3.95
CA ILE A 231 -5.46 14.26 3.07
C ILE A 231 -4.10 13.81 2.51
N TRP A 232 -3.14 14.73 2.46
CA TRP A 232 -1.76 14.55 2.02
C TRP A 232 -0.78 14.25 3.16
N GLN A 233 -1.26 13.95 4.38
CA GLN A 233 -0.38 13.42 5.42
C GLN A 233 0.17 12.06 5.02
N THR A 234 1.33 11.72 5.58
CA THR A 234 1.98 10.43 5.30
C THR A 234 1.03 9.27 5.62
N PRO A 235 0.84 8.33 4.69
CA PRO A 235 0.05 7.14 4.94
C PRO A 235 0.86 6.02 5.62
N LEU A 236 2.17 6.21 5.80
CA LEU A 236 3.06 5.23 6.43
C LEU A 236 2.77 5.13 7.92
N THR A 237 2.62 3.91 8.43
CA THR A 237 2.59 3.69 9.89
C THR A 237 4.01 3.66 10.46
N GLU A 238 4.13 3.76 11.78
CA GLU A 238 5.39 3.52 12.49
C GLU A 238 5.99 2.14 12.14
N THR A 239 5.15 1.13 11.92
CA THR A 239 5.60 -0.20 11.50
C THR A 239 6.18 -0.18 10.09
N ASP A 240 5.53 0.50 9.14
CA ASP A 240 6.05 0.63 7.78
C ASP A 240 7.39 1.37 7.76
N GLY A 241 7.47 2.48 8.50
CA GLY A 241 8.65 3.31 8.58
C GLY A 241 9.85 2.62 9.20
N ALA A 242 9.68 2.01 10.37
CA ALA A 242 10.75 1.27 11.04
C ALA A 242 11.23 0.07 10.20
N ARG A 243 10.33 -0.61 9.47
CA ARG A 243 10.70 -1.67 8.52
C ARG A 243 11.50 -1.10 7.35
N GLY A 244 11.07 0.03 6.78
CA GLY A 244 11.78 0.73 5.70
C GLY A 244 13.19 1.13 6.11
N GLN A 245 13.36 1.72 7.29
CA GLN A 245 14.66 2.08 7.87
C GLN A 245 15.57 0.86 8.02
N LEU A 246 15.07 -0.24 8.57
CA LEU A 246 15.84 -1.48 8.70
C LEU A 246 16.22 -2.07 7.34
N ALA A 247 15.30 -2.07 6.37
CA ALA A 247 15.56 -2.59 5.04
C ALA A 247 16.60 -1.76 4.28
N TYR A 248 16.51 -0.44 4.37
CA TYR A 248 17.53 0.48 3.83
C TYR A 248 18.87 0.34 4.56
N ARG A 249 18.85 0.04 5.86
CA ARG A 249 20.07 -0.27 6.59
C ARG A 249 20.77 -1.49 5.99
N PHE A 250 20.06 -2.58 5.72
CA PHE A 250 20.63 -3.77 5.06
C PHE A 250 21.12 -3.50 3.65
N GLU A 251 20.44 -2.64 2.89
CA GLU A 251 20.90 -2.23 1.56
C GLU A 251 22.31 -1.61 1.62
N LYS A 252 22.56 -0.73 2.59
CA LYS A 252 23.86 -0.08 2.79
C LYS A 252 24.97 -1.02 3.31
N LEU A 253 24.66 -2.29 3.60
CA LEU A 253 25.64 -3.28 4.05
C LEU A 253 26.12 -4.21 2.93
N LYS A 254 25.53 -4.12 1.74
CA LYS A 254 25.95 -4.84 0.53
C LYS A 254 27.22 -4.22 -0.04
#